data_AF-A0A0D2H633-F1
#
_entry.id   AF-A0A0D2H633-F1
#
_cell.length_a   1.000
_cell.length_b   1.000
_cell.length_c   1.000
_cell.angle_alpha   90.00
_cell.angle_beta   90.00
_cell.angle_gamma   90.00
#
_symmetry.space_group_name_H-M   'P 1'
#
loop_
_entity.id
_entity.type
_entity.pdbx_description
1 polymer ?
#
loop_
_entity_poly.entity_id
_entity_poly.type
_entity_poly.pdbx_seq_one_letter_code
_entity_poly.pdbx_strand_id
1 'polypeptide(L)'
;MQHFVSCLAFATFVSLVSAHTQIWYPEWRADSFDLPFSQRIYPCAGISDNATTPRTEWPLTGGSLNVTLHDAAAYIFINLGFGANSSDFNVTLFSAPLNETGPGNLCFPKLTLPPGLPIQEGTQASIQFATAGHNGEGLYNCADITFTNNATLLPSDQCQNSSTVSVTTLGSCPVSATNSSSEPSSTSASSSSAASIFAPSALMVLWASLFVVVW
;
A
#
# COMPACT_ATOMS: atom_id res chain seq x y z
N MET A 1 -26.56 30.90 -44.62
CA MET A 1 -26.41 29.45 -44.47
C MET A 1 -25.70 29.22 -43.14
N GLN A 2 -26.43 28.80 -42.10
CA GLN A 2 -25.93 28.78 -40.72
C GLN A 2 -25.62 27.32 -40.37
N HIS A 3 -24.34 26.98 -40.32
CA HIS A 3 -23.87 25.64 -39.97
C HIS A 3 -23.86 25.49 -38.44
N PHE A 4 -24.77 24.67 -37.91
CA PHE A 4 -24.74 24.16 -36.55
C PHE A 4 -23.58 23.15 -36.44
N VAL A 5 -22.48 23.53 -35.78
CA VAL A 5 -21.40 22.61 -35.42
C VAL A 5 -21.83 21.88 -34.16
N SER A 6 -22.17 20.59 -34.30
CA SER A 6 -22.48 19.69 -33.19
C SER A 6 -21.18 19.24 -32.51
N CYS A 7 -20.90 19.74 -31.30
CA CYS A 7 -19.80 19.26 -30.47
C CYS A 7 -20.17 17.90 -29.87
N LEU A 8 -19.61 16.82 -30.42
CA LEU A 8 -19.55 15.52 -29.75
C LEU A 8 -18.71 15.66 -28.47
N ALA A 9 -19.35 15.68 -27.31
CA ALA A 9 -18.68 15.53 -26.02
C ALA A 9 -18.30 14.05 -25.83
N PHE A 10 -17.04 13.70 -26.03
CA PHE A 10 -16.48 12.42 -25.59
C PHE A 10 -16.37 12.44 -24.06
N ALA A 11 -17.31 11.79 -23.37
CA ALA A 11 -17.14 11.47 -21.95
C ALA A 11 -16.07 10.38 -21.82
N THR A 12 -14.86 10.76 -21.44
CA THR A 12 -13.82 9.81 -21.06
C THR A 12 -14.22 9.16 -19.74
N PHE A 13 -14.63 7.88 -19.79
CA PHE A 13 -14.75 7.06 -18.59
C PHE A 13 -13.35 6.91 -17.98
N VAL A 14 -13.10 7.63 -16.89
CA VAL A 14 -11.90 7.38 -16.07
C VAL A 14 -12.12 6.03 -15.41
N SER A 15 -11.39 5.02 -15.85
CA SER A 15 -11.40 3.70 -15.24
C SER A 15 -11.07 3.85 -13.76
N LEU A 16 -11.97 3.40 -12.89
CA LEU A 16 -11.70 3.23 -11.46
C LEU A 16 -10.67 2.11 -11.32
N VAL A 17 -9.38 2.45 -11.38
CA VAL A 17 -8.29 1.51 -11.08
C VAL A 17 -8.25 1.38 -9.56
N SER A 18 -8.63 0.20 -9.09
CA SER A 18 -8.85 -0.13 -7.68
C SER A 18 -7.82 -1.19 -7.31
N ALA A 19 -6.96 -0.88 -6.34
CA ALA A 19 -5.79 -1.64 -5.84
C ALA A 19 -6.06 -3.06 -5.28
N HIS A 20 -6.78 -3.91 -6.03
CA HIS A 20 -7.25 -5.20 -5.58
C HIS A 20 -6.11 -6.17 -5.27
N THR A 21 -6.32 -6.96 -4.22
CA THR A 21 -5.32 -7.92 -3.74
C THR A 21 -5.93 -9.28 -3.44
N GLN A 22 -5.13 -10.33 -3.53
CA GLN A 22 -5.45 -11.68 -3.07
C GLN A 22 -4.39 -12.13 -2.09
N ILE A 23 -4.76 -12.73 -0.96
CA ILE A 23 -3.80 -13.29 -0.01
C ILE A 23 -3.80 -14.81 -0.16
N TRP A 24 -2.66 -15.36 -0.57
CA TRP A 24 -2.48 -16.80 -0.76
C TRP A 24 -1.92 -17.49 0.47
N TYR A 25 -1.04 -16.80 1.22
CA TYR A 25 -0.51 -17.32 2.46
C TYR A 25 -0.25 -16.18 3.46
N PRO A 26 -0.70 -16.31 4.72
CA PRO A 26 -1.77 -17.19 5.16
C PRO A 26 -3.02 -17.03 4.28
N GLU A 27 -3.80 -18.09 4.10
CA GLU A 27 -4.98 -18.03 3.23
C GLU A 27 -5.96 -16.98 3.78
N TRP A 28 -6.45 -16.09 2.92
CA TRP A 28 -7.47 -15.10 3.32
C TRP A 28 -8.75 -15.75 3.85
N ARG A 29 -9.54 -14.99 4.61
CA ARG A 29 -10.79 -15.48 5.21
C ARG A 29 -11.76 -16.11 4.20
N ALA A 30 -11.93 -15.47 3.04
CA ALA A 30 -12.72 -15.94 1.92
C ALA A 30 -12.33 -15.12 0.68
N ASP A 31 -12.84 -15.52 -0.49
CA ASP A 31 -12.68 -14.72 -1.70
C ASP A 31 -13.46 -13.41 -1.59
N SER A 32 -12.72 -12.28 -1.54
CA SER A 32 -13.32 -10.95 -1.42
C SER A 32 -13.86 -10.38 -2.73
N PHE A 33 -13.74 -11.12 -3.84
CA PHE A 33 -14.39 -10.82 -5.11
C PHE A 33 -15.79 -11.45 -5.21
N ASP A 34 -16.11 -12.42 -4.36
CA ASP A 34 -17.43 -13.03 -4.31
C ASP A 34 -18.46 -12.11 -3.62
N LEU A 35 -19.67 -12.04 -4.17
CA LEU A 35 -20.76 -11.30 -3.51
C LEU A 35 -21.17 -12.02 -2.22
N PRO A 36 -21.44 -11.28 -1.11
CA PRO A 36 -21.60 -9.83 -1.01
C PRO A 36 -20.33 -9.08 -0.56
N PHE A 37 -19.16 -9.71 -0.59
CA PHE A 37 -17.92 -9.12 -0.11
C PHE A 37 -17.39 -8.05 -1.06
N SER A 38 -16.60 -7.13 -0.50
CA SER A 38 -15.90 -6.13 -1.28
C SER A 38 -14.73 -5.62 -0.49
N GLN A 39 -13.55 -5.60 -1.10
CA GLN A 39 -12.32 -5.12 -0.45
C GLN A 39 -12.44 -3.67 0.05
N ARG A 40 -13.38 -2.88 -0.46
CA ARG A 40 -13.69 -1.52 0.01
C ARG A 40 -14.34 -1.47 1.40
N ILE A 41 -14.86 -2.59 1.87
CA ILE A 41 -15.55 -2.68 3.16
C ILE A 41 -14.51 -2.94 4.25
N TYR A 42 -14.36 -1.98 5.14
CA TYR A 42 -13.52 -2.13 6.32
C TYR A 42 -14.28 -2.85 7.46
N PRO A 43 -13.63 -3.76 8.21
CA PRO A 43 -12.35 -4.41 7.91
C PRO A 43 -12.56 -5.67 7.04
N CYS A 44 -11.47 -6.18 6.44
CA CYS A 44 -11.40 -7.54 5.88
C CYS A 44 -12.44 -7.84 4.79
N ALA A 45 -12.75 -6.87 3.92
CA ALA A 45 -13.75 -6.97 2.86
C ALA A 45 -15.19 -7.25 3.34
N GLY A 46 -15.48 -7.02 4.63
CA GLY A 46 -16.74 -7.40 5.27
C GLY A 46 -16.84 -8.88 5.62
N ILE A 47 -15.75 -9.64 5.50
CA ILE A 47 -15.69 -11.08 5.81
C ILE A 47 -15.45 -11.27 7.32
N SER A 48 -16.35 -12.01 7.96
CA SER A 48 -16.25 -12.38 9.37
C SER A 48 -15.14 -13.41 9.62
N ASP A 49 -14.61 -13.42 10.83
CA ASP A 49 -13.54 -14.35 11.28
C ASP A 49 -13.98 -15.82 11.34
N ASN A 50 -15.29 -16.08 11.36
CA ASN A 50 -15.86 -17.43 11.30
C ASN A 50 -16.04 -17.94 9.87
N ALA A 51 -15.30 -17.39 8.91
CA ALA A 51 -15.30 -17.86 7.54
C ALA A 51 -14.88 -19.34 7.45
N THR A 52 -15.16 -19.97 6.31
CA THR A 52 -14.88 -21.40 6.11
C THR A 52 -13.40 -21.73 6.05
N THR A 53 -12.54 -20.74 5.78
CA THR A 53 -11.09 -20.91 5.75
C THR A 53 -10.54 -21.08 7.16
N PRO A 54 -9.85 -22.20 7.47
CA PRO A 54 -9.26 -22.40 8.79
C PRO A 54 -8.12 -21.43 9.06
N ARG A 55 -7.92 -21.08 10.33
CA ARG A 55 -6.77 -20.28 10.79
C ARG A 55 -5.46 -20.98 10.43
N THR A 56 -4.54 -20.25 9.80
CA THR A 56 -3.22 -20.78 9.44
C THR A 56 -2.28 -20.75 10.65
N GLU A 57 -1.53 -21.83 10.87
CA GLU A 57 -0.43 -21.83 11.84
C GLU A 57 0.69 -20.88 11.39
N TRP A 58 1.10 -19.95 12.25
CA TRP A 58 2.06 -18.90 11.91
C TRP A 58 3.14 -18.73 13.00
N PRO A 59 4.43 -18.53 12.67
CA PRO A 59 5.50 -18.59 13.67
C PRO A 59 5.45 -17.46 14.71
N LEU A 60 5.82 -17.77 15.96
CA LEU A 60 5.80 -16.81 17.10
C LEU A 60 6.63 -15.53 16.88
N THR A 61 7.62 -15.57 15.98
CA THR A 61 8.56 -14.45 15.74
C THR A 61 8.34 -13.75 14.40
N GLY A 62 7.25 -14.06 13.71
CA GLY A 62 7.02 -13.61 12.34
C GLY A 62 7.06 -14.75 11.33
N GLY A 63 6.18 -14.69 10.35
CA GLY A 63 6.03 -15.68 9.29
C GLY A 63 5.99 -15.05 7.90
N SER A 64 5.82 -15.91 6.90
CA SER A 64 5.71 -15.46 5.52
C SER A 64 4.33 -14.84 5.24
N LEU A 65 4.29 -13.95 4.25
CA LEU A 65 3.06 -13.42 3.67
C LEU A 65 3.21 -13.42 2.15
N ASN A 66 2.28 -14.03 1.43
CA ASN A 66 2.27 -14.11 -0.02
C ASN A 66 0.96 -13.56 -0.57
N VAL A 67 1.05 -12.55 -1.43
CA VAL A 67 -0.10 -11.86 -2.02
C VAL A 67 0.07 -11.69 -3.53
N THR A 68 -1.04 -11.60 -4.26
CA THR A 68 -1.06 -11.14 -5.64
C THR A 68 -1.68 -9.75 -5.70
N LEU A 69 -0.97 -8.84 -6.37
CA LEU A 69 -1.35 -7.46 -6.61
C LEU A 69 -1.84 -7.32 -8.05
N HIS A 70 -2.99 -6.68 -8.25
CA HIS A 70 -3.61 -6.55 -9.57
C HIS A 70 -3.40 -5.19 -10.23
N ASP A 71 -2.85 -4.22 -9.50
CA ASP A 71 -2.78 -2.83 -9.92
C ASP A 71 -1.37 -2.36 -10.23
N ALA A 72 -1.28 -1.18 -10.84
CA ALA A 72 -0.02 -0.61 -11.28
C ALA A 72 0.77 0.08 -10.17
N ALA A 73 0.09 0.58 -9.13
CA ALA A 73 0.72 1.20 -7.96
C ALA A 73 -0.32 1.41 -6.85
N ALA A 74 0.10 1.18 -5.61
CA ALA A 74 -0.60 1.56 -4.39
C ALA A 74 0.37 1.70 -3.21
N TYR A 75 -0.16 2.21 -2.10
CA TYR A 75 0.52 2.15 -0.81
C TYR A 75 0.03 0.95 -0.03
N ILE A 76 0.95 0.12 0.45
CA ILE A 76 0.65 -1.09 1.22
C ILE A 76 0.86 -0.81 2.71
N PHE A 77 -0.10 -1.27 3.50
CA PHE A 77 -0.07 -1.32 4.95
C PHE A 77 -0.30 -2.78 5.36
N ILE A 78 0.53 -3.28 6.26
CA ILE A 78 0.36 -4.63 6.83
C ILE A 78 0.20 -4.47 8.32
N ASN A 79 -0.98 -4.84 8.82
CA ASN A 79 -1.38 -4.63 10.20
C ASN A 79 -1.76 -5.96 10.87
N LEU A 80 -1.70 -6.01 12.19
CA LEU A 80 -2.16 -7.11 13.01
C LEU A 80 -3.30 -6.66 13.93
N GLY A 81 -4.31 -7.51 14.05
CA GLY A 81 -5.33 -7.43 15.09
C GLY A 81 -5.33 -8.71 15.93
N PHE A 82 -5.27 -8.59 17.26
CA PHE A 82 -5.24 -9.73 18.17
C PHE A 82 -6.65 -10.23 18.53
N GLY A 83 -6.74 -11.52 18.79
CA GLY A 83 -7.97 -12.23 19.14
C GLY A 83 -8.74 -12.74 17.93
N ALA A 84 -9.74 -13.58 18.21
CA ALA A 84 -10.78 -13.89 17.25
C ALA A 84 -11.71 -12.68 17.08
N ASN A 85 -12.25 -12.49 15.88
CA ASN A 85 -13.16 -11.42 15.49
C ASN A 85 -12.56 -10.02 15.70
N SER A 86 -11.23 -9.90 15.56
CA SER A 86 -10.56 -8.62 15.70
C SER A 86 -10.98 -7.68 14.57
N SER A 87 -11.54 -6.54 14.95
CA SER A 87 -11.77 -5.39 14.07
C SER A 87 -10.75 -4.27 14.31
N ASP A 88 -9.86 -4.45 15.29
CA ASP A 88 -8.86 -3.47 15.68
C ASP A 88 -7.47 -3.90 15.18
N PHE A 89 -7.04 -3.31 14.08
CA PHE A 89 -5.75 -3.58 13.42
C PHE A 89 -4.70 -2.55 13.82
N ASN A 90 -4.47 -2.43 15.13
CA ASN A 90 -3.67 -1.37 15.76
C ASN A 90 -2.14 -1.60 15.74
N VAL A 91 -1.66 -2.77 15.31
CA VAL A 91 -0.23 -3.07 15.22
C VAL A 91 0.22 -3.04 13.76
N THR A 92 0.92 -1.98 13.34
CA THR A 92 1.52 -1.89 12.00
C THR A 92 2.90 -2.55 11.98
N LEU A 93 3.17 -3.36 10.95
CA LEU A 93 4.43 -4.12 10.83
C LEU A 93 5.59 -3.33 10.22
N PHE A 94 5.29 -2.22 9.54
CA PHE A 94 6.28 -1.31 8.96
C PHE A 94 6.15 0.07 9.58
N SER A 95 7.27 0.75 9.80
CA SER A 95 7.27 2.11 10.39
C SER A 95 6.68 3.18 9.46
N ALA A 96 6.61 2.89 8.16
CA ALA A 96 5.96 3.70 7.15
C ALA A 96 5.30 2.78 6.10
N PRO A 97 4.31 3.26 5.35
CA PRO A 97 3.67 2.46 4.31
C PRO A 97 4.69 2.09 3.23
N LEU A 98 4.47 0.95 2.58
CA LEU A 98 5.31 0.54 1.45
C LEU A 98 4.73 1.14 0.16
N ASN A 99 5.58 1.75 -0.65
CA ASN A 99 5.27 2.16 -2.00
C ASN A 99 5.52 0.99 -2.94
N GLU A 100 4.45 0.48 -3.52
CA GLU A 100 4.51 -0.57 -4.52
C GLU A 100 4.31 -0.02 -5.92
N THR A 101 5.01 -0.62 -6.87
CA THR A 101 4.78 -0.40 -8.30
C THR A 101 4.75 -1.72 -9.04
N GLY A 102 3.74 -1.86 -9.90
CA GLY A 102 3.53 -2.93 -10.85
C GLY A 102 2.75 -4.12 -10.27
N PRO A 103 1.99 -4.83 -11.12
CA PRO A 103 1.18 -5.97 -10.70
C PRO A 103 2.04 -7.23 -10.60
N GLY A 104 1.53 -8.23 -9.89
CA GLY A 104 2.13 -9.55 -9.79
C GLY A 104 2.20 -10.08 -8.37
N ASN A 105 2.96 -11.15 -8.19
CA ASN A 105 3.14 -11.77 -6.89
C ASN A 105 4.13 -10.96 -6.04
N LEU A 106 3.73 -10.66 -4.81
CA LEU A 106 4.56 -10.06 -3.78
C LEU A 106 4.57 -10.99 -2.57
N CYS A 107 5.75 -11.51 -2.24
CA CYS A 107 5.97 -12.32 -1.06
C CYS A 107 7.00 -11.69 -0.11
N PHE A 108 6.64 -11.68 1.16
CA PHE A 108 7.52 -11.38 2.28
C PHE A 108 7.96 -12.72 2.89
N PRO A 109 9.23 -13.14 2.74
CA PRO A 109 9.69 -14.43 3.29
C PRO A 109 9.51 -14.51 4.81
N LYS A 110 9.72 -13.39 5.50
CA LYS A 110 9.43 -13.24 6.92
C LYS A 110 9.04 -11.80 7.22
N LEU A 111 7.81 -11.59 7.66
CA LEU A 111 7.37 -10.36 8.30
C LEU A 111 7.84 -10.36 9.75
N THR A 112 8.83 -9.53 10.08
CA THR A 112 9.32 -9.38 11.45
C THR A 112 8.29 -8.64 12.30
N LEU A 113 7.99 -9.19 13.47
CA LEU A 113 7.06 -8.59 14.41
C LEU A 113 7.73 -7.50 15.25
N PRO A 114 7.04 -6.37 15.51
CA PRO A 114 7.47 -5.42 16.53
C PRO A 114 7.70 -6.09 17.89
N PRO A 115 8.66 -5.62 18.70
CA PRO A 115 8.88 -6.15 20.04
C PRO A 115 7.73 -5.77 20.99
N GLY A 116 7.57 -6.54 22.08
CA GLY A 116 6.61 -6.22 23.15
C GLY A 116 5.16 -6.62 22.89
N LEU A 117 4.89 -7.33 21.79
CA LEU A 117 3.57 -7.87 21.50
C LEU A 117 3.22 -9.04 22.44
N PRO A 118 1.94 -9.21 22.83
CA PRO A 118 1.49 -10.26 23.75
C PRO A 118 1.35 -11.62 23.04
N ILE A 119 2.41 -12.10 22.40
CA ILE A 119 2.40 -13.33 21.59
C ILE A 119 2.91 -14.51 22.40
N GLN A 120 2.09 -15.57 22.44
CA GLN A 120 2.36 -16.86 23.06
C GLN A 120 1.85 -17.98 22.14
N GLU A 121 2.27 -19.21 22.40
CA GLU A 121 1.69 -20.41 21.77
C GLU A 121 0.14 -20.37 21.84
N GLY A 122 -0.52 -20.58 20.70
CA GLY A 122 -1.98 -20.55 20.57
C GLY A 122 -2.60 -19.15 20.47
N THR A 123 -1.82 -18.07 20.51
CA THR A 123 -2.38 -16.71 20.37
C THR A 123 -3.03 -16.55 19.01
N GLN A 124 -4.31 -16.18 18.99
CA GLN A 124 -5.03 -15.91 17.76
C GLN A 124 -4.85 -14.46 17.33
N ALA A 125 -4.67 -14.23 16.03
CA ALA A 125 -4.61 -12.91 15.44
C ALA A 125 -5.11 -12.94 13.99
N SER A 126 -5.23 -11.77 13.38
CA SER A 126 -5.56 -11.59 11.97
C SER A 126 -4.51 -10.66 11.35
N ILE A 127 -3.94 -11.03 10.21
CA ILE A 127 -3.11 -10.15 9.39
C ILE A 127 -4.06 -9.42 8.44
N GLN A 128 -4.05 -8.09 8.48
CA GLN A 128 -4.70 -7.26 7.46
C GLN A 128 -3.67 -6.82 6.44
N PHE A 129 -3.95 -7.12 5.17
CA PHE A 129 -3.30 -6.50 4.04
C PHE A 129 -4.20 -5.39 3.53
N ALA A 130 -3.76 -4.14 3.69
CA ALA A 130 -4.49 -2.98 3.23
C ALA A 130 -3.71 -2.23 2.15
N THR A 131 -4.41 -1.80 1.11
CA THR A 131 -3.84 -0.96 0.05
C THR A 131 -4.57 0.37 -0.02
N ALA A 132 -3.87 1.42 -0.42
CA ALA A 132 -4.45 2.71 -0.78
C ALA A 132 -4.01 3.10 -2.19
N GLY A 133 -4.96 3.13 -3.12
CA GLY A 133 -4.70 3.51 -4.51
C GLY A 133 -4.49 5.03 -4.68
N HIS A 134 -4.18 5.46 -5.90
CA HIS A 134 -3.92 6.88 -6.21
C HIS A 134 -5.07 7.83 -5.83
N ASN A 135 -6.32 7.34 -5.83
CA ASN A 135 -7.50 8.12 -5.47
C ASN A 135 -7.78 8.16 -3.96
N GLY A 136 -6.93 7.54 -3.14
CA GLY A 136 -7.11 7.42 -1.69
C GLY A 136 -8.12 6.36 -1.25
N GLU A 137 -8.66 5.57 -2.18
CA GLU A 137 -9.53 4.44 -1.87
C GLU A 137 -8.74 3.34 -1.15
N GLY A 138 -9.23 2.97 0.04
CA GLY A 138 -8.67 1.91 0.85
C GLY A 138 -9.31 0.56 0.54
N LEU A 139 -8.49 -0.47 0.38
CA LEU A 139 -8.93 -1.85 0.18
C LEU A 139 -8.32 -2.74 1.26
N TYR A 140 -9.08 -3.72 1.73
CA TYR A 140 -8.77 -4.48 2.93
C TYR A 140 -9.06 -5.96 2.73
N ASN A 141 -8.04 -6.80 2.88
CA ASN A 141 -8.19 -8.24 3.02
C ASN A 141 -7.57 -8.70 4.33
N CYS A 142 -8.03 -9.83 4.85
CA CYS A 142 -7.47 -10.41 6.06
C CYS A 142 -7.25 -11.90 5.92
N ALA A 143 -6.22 -12.37 6.61
CA ALA A 143 -5.93 -13.78 6.78
C ALA A 143 -5.76 -14.08 8.28
N ASP A 144 -6.49 -15.09 8.76
CA ASP A 144 -6.53 -15.40 10.19
C ASP A 144 -5.45 -16.42 10.54
N ILE A 145 -4.73 -16.15 11.62
CA ILE A 145 -3.57 -16.95 12.05
C ILE A 145 -3.71 -17.43 13.49
N THR A 146 -3.01 -18.52 13.81
CA THR A 146 -2.73 -18.93 15.17
C THR A 146 -1.22 -19.02 15.35
N PHE A 147 -0.69 -18.23 16.29
CA PHE A 147 0.72 -18.23 16.61
C PHE A 147 1.14 -19.58 17.22
N THR A 148 2.14 -20.24 16.64
CA THR A 148 2.65 -21.52 17.15
C THR A 148 4.15 -21.69 16.89
N ASN A 149 4.82 -22.46 17.74
CA ASN A 149 6.20 -22.93 17.55
C ASN A 149 6.34 -24.00 16.46
N ASN A 150 5.24 -24.65 16.05
CA ASN A 150 5.28 -25.70 15.03
C ASN A 150 5.26 -25.15 13.59
N ALA A 151 4.90 -23.88 13.42
CA ALA A 151 4.84 -23.25 12.11
C ALA A 151 6.23 -22.97 11.54
N THR A 152 6.40 -23.22 10.25
CA THR A 152 7.61 -22.86 9.50
C THR A 152 7.33 -21.74 8.51
N LEU A 153 8.40 -21.08 8.05
CA LEU A 153 8.31 -20.15 6.92
C LEU A 153 7.99 -20.92 5.63
N LEU A 154 7.38 -20.22 4.65
CA LEU A 154 7.31 -20.75 3.30
C LEU A 154 8.73 -20.99 2.75
N PRO A 155 8.95 -22.12 2.06
CA PRO A 155 10.21 -22.35 1.37
C PRO A 155 10.37 -21.35 0.22
N SER A 156 11.62 -21.13 -0.21
CA SER A 156 11.97 -20.08 -1.18
C SER A 156 11.29 -20.23 -2.54
N ASP A 157 10.96 -21.45 -2.95
CA ASP A 157 10.23 -21.75 -4.18
C ASP A 157 8.74 -21.35 -4.12
N GLN A 158 8.15 -21.26 -2.92
CA GLN A 158 6.77 -20.82 -2.69
C GLN A 158 6.65 -19.32 -2.35
N CYS A 159 7.76 -18.64 -2.07
CA CYS A 159 7.79 -17.23 -1.71
C CYS A 159 8.71 -16.45 -2.66
N GLN A 160 8.17 -16.08 -3.82
CA GLN A 160 8.91 -15.40 -4.89
C GLN A 160 8.20 -14.14 -5.35
N ASN A 161 8.94 -13.06 -5.56
CA ASN A 161 8.39 -11.84 -6.12
C ASN A 161 8.39 -11.92 -7.65
N SER A 162 7.30 -11.49 -8.28
CA SER A 162 7.28 -11.26 -9.72
C SER A 162 8.24 -10.13 -10.08
N SER A 163 8.94 -10.26 -11.21
CA SER A 163 9.89 -9.24 -11.71
C SER A 163 9.22 -7.91 -12.06
N THR A 164 7.89 -7.90 -12.19
CA THR A 164 7.05 -6.73 -12.46
C THR A 164 6.72 -5.93 -11.19
N VAL A 165 6.92 -6.49 -10.00
CA VAL A 165 6.61 -5.85 -8.72
C VAL A 165 7.89 -5.26 -8.11
N SER A 166 7.82 -4.00 -7.69
CA SER A 166 8.85 -3.35 -6.86
C SER A 166 8.20 -2.74 -5.63
N VAL A 167 8.87 -2.86 -4.48
CA VAL A 167 8.36 -2.37 -3.19
C VAL A 167 9.46 -1.62 -2.46
N THR A 168 9.16 -0.42 -1.99
CA THR A 168 10.09 0.43 -1.23
C THR A 168 9.37 1.05 -0.04
N THR A 169 10.02 1.18 1.11
CA THR A 169 9.43 1.89 2.24
C THR A 169 9.34 3.39 1.93
N LEU A 170 8.16 3.99 2.06
CA LEU A 170 7.98 5.43 1.86
C LEU A 170 8.92 6.25 2.74
N GLY A 171 9.48 7.32 2.17
CA GLY A 171 10.44 8.18 2.85
C GLY A 171 11.87 7.63 2.88
N SER A 172 12.12 6.42 2.39
CA SER A 172 13.49 5.92 2.16
C SER A 172 14.06 6.59 0.91
N CYS A 173 14.74 7.73 1.08
CA CYS A 173 15.61 8.24 0.02
C CYS A 173 16.80 7.28 -0.15
N PRO A 174 17.20 6.91 -1.38
CA PRO A 174 18.50 6.28 -1.56
C PRO A 174 19.57 7.30 -1.14
N VAL A 175 20.18 7.06 0.02
CA VAL A 175 21.39 7.80 0.41
C VAL A 175 22.47 7.32 -0.54
N SER A 176 22.78 8.13 -1.57
CA SER A 176 24.04 7.99 -2.29
C SER A 176 25.16 8.11 -1.27
N ALA A 177 25.73 6.99 -0.86
CA ALA A 177 26.94 6.95 -0.07
C ALA A 177 28.10 7.42 -0.97
N THR A 178 28.21 8.73 -1.17
CA THR A 178 29.43 9.34 -1.68
C THR A 178 30.44 9.30 -0.55
N ASN A 179 31.28 8.26 -0.55
CA ASN A 179 32.52 8.23 0.22
C ASN A 179 33.37 9.44 -0.21
N SER A 180 33.33 10.52 0.56
CA SER A 180 34.27 11.63 0.47
C SER A 180 35.00 11.71 1.80
N SER A 181 36.09 10.95 1.88
CA SER A 181 37.17 11.16 2.84
C SER A 181 37.90 12.44 2.46
N SER A 182 37.75 13.50 3.25
CA SER A 182 38.72 14.60 3.29
C SER A 182 38.63 15.38 4.61
N GLU A 183 39.81 15.56 5.20
CA GLU A 183 40.13 16.13 6.50
C GLU A 183 39.68 17.58 6.73
N PRO A 184 39.59 18.02 8.00
CA PRO A 184 39.17 19.36 8.35
C PRO A 184 40.35 20.33 8.24
N SER A 185 40.17 21.44 7.52
CA SER A 185 41.02 22.62 7.71
C SER A 185 40.21 23.91 7.55
N SER A 186 40.57 24.84 8.43
CA SER A 186 39.77 25.93 8.96
C SER A 186 39.87 27.23 8.16
N THR A 187 38.90 28.12 8.44
CA THR A 187 39.01 29.59 8.44
C THR A 187 39.22 30.31 7.10
N SER A 188 38.19 31.03 6.62
CA SER A 188 38.05 32.50 6.82
C SER A 188 36.98 33.10 5.90
N ALA A 189 36.13 33.94 6.48
CA ALA A 189 35.07 34.69 5.82
C ALA A 189 35.60 35.83 4.94
N SER A 190 34.90 36.14 3.85
CA SER A 190 34.56 37.53 3.48
C SER A 190 33.61 37.59 2.28
N SER A 191 32.67 38.51 2.43
CA SER A 191 31.54 38.89 1.58
C SER A 191 31.92 39.51 0.23
N SER A 192 31.11 39.29 -0.80
CA SER A 192 30.76 40.34 -1.77
C SER A 192 29.53 39.97 -2.62
N SER A 193 28.71 40.99 -2.82
CA SER A 193 27.35 41.03 -3.36
C SER A 193 27.29 41.09 -4.89
N ALA A 194 26.17 40.63 -5.48
CA ALA A 194 25.42 41.25 -6.60
C ALA A 194 24.38 40.22 -7.12
N ALA A 195 23.08 40.35 -6.85
CA ALA A 195 22.07 41.26 -7.43
C ALA A 195 21.49 40.81 -8.78
N SER A 196 20.21 40.39 -8.73
CA SER A 196 19.11 40.48 -9.73
C SER A 196 19.32 39.85 -11.12
N ILE A 197 18.34 39.14 -11.70
CA ILE A 197 17.11 39.72 -12.28
C ILE A 197 16.03 38.62 -12.42
N PHE A 198 14.81 38.95 -12.00
CA PHE A 198 13.56 38.23 -12.28
C PHE A 198 13.07 38.53 -13.71
N ALA A 199 12.55 37.51 -14.40
CA ALA A 199 11.73 37.69 -15.61
C ALA A 199 10.50 36.76 -15.54
N PRO A 200 9.27 37.29 -15.41
CA PRO A 200 8.06 36.54 -15.67
C PRO A 200 7.47 36.96 -17.03
N SER A 201 7.40 36.01 -17.97
CA SER A 201 6.75 36.20 -19.27
C SER A 201 5.26 35.91 -19.16
N ALA A 202 4.46 36.88 -19.60
CA ALA A 202 3.01 36.84 -19.63
C ALA A 202 2.46 35.77 -20.58
N LEU A 203 1.47 34.99 -20.11
CA LEU A 203 0.41 34.45 -20.95
C LEU A 203 -0.92 34.54 -20.18
N MET A 204 -1.58 35.68 -20.33
CA MET A 204 -3.00 35.87 -20.01
C MET A 204 -3.82 35.27 -21.14
N VAL A 205 -4.60 34.23 -20.84
CA VAL A 205 -5.78 33.86 -21.64
C VAL A 205 -6.96 33.84 -20.67
N LEU A 206 -7.71 34.94 -20.70
CA LEU A 206 -9.08 35.04 -20.21
C LEU A 206 -9.94 33.99 -20.91
N TRP A 207 -10.79 33.29 -20.16
CA TRP A 207 -12.18 33.03 -20.55
C TRP A 207 -13.03 32.89 -19.30
N ALA A 208 -13.80 33.93 -19.04
CA ALA A 208 -14.89 33.98 -18.09
C ALA A 208 -16.19 33.77 -18.87
N SER A 209 -17.09 32.95 -18.33
CA SER A 209 -18.54 32.81 -18.59
C SER A 209 -18.90 31.31 -18.48
N LEU A 210 -19.97 30.87 -17.84
CA LEU A 210 -21.06 31.51 -17.12
C LEU A 210 -21.72 30.38 -16.30
N PHE A 211 -21.87 30.56 -14.99
CA PHE A 211 -22.76 29.75 -14.17
C PHE A 211 -24.21 30.23 -14.40
N VAL A 212 -25.08 29.30 -14.81
CA VAL A 212 -26.55 29.38 -14.72
C VAL A 212 -26.98 27.93 -14.44
N VAL A 213 -27.12 27.51 -13.19
CA VAL A 213 -28.37 27.47 -12.39
C VAL A 213 -29.57 26.98 -13.22
N VAL A 214 -30.18 25.87 -12.81
CA VAL A 214 -31.61 25.72 -12.47
C VAL A 214 -31.89 24.22 -12.37
N TRP A 215 -32.31 23.82 -11.15
CA TRP A 215 -33.13 22.67 -10.75
C TRP A 215 -32.85 21.27 -11.32
#